data_AF-A0A945DU62-F1
#
_entry.id   AF-A0A945DU62-F1
#
_cell.length_a   1.000
_cell.length_b   1.000
_cell.length_c   1.000
_cell.angle_alpha   90.00
_cell.angle_beta   90.00
_cell.angle_gamma   90.00
#
_symmetry.space_group_name_H-M   'P 1'
#
loop_
_entity.id
_entity.type
_entity.pdbx_description
1 polymer ?
#
loop_
_entity_poly.entity_id
_entity_poly.type
_entity_poly.pdbx_seq_one_letter_code
_entity_poly.pdbx_strand_id
1 'polypeptide(L)' 'MKNRLKVLRAERDWTQANLADELGVSRQTVNAIEKGKFDPSLPLAFKVA' A
#
# COMPACT_ATOMS: atom_id res chain seq x y z
N MET A 1 6.89 -9.76 -8.87
CA MET A 1 6.54 -8.38 -9.29
C MET A 1 7.40 -7.39 -8.52
N LYS A 2 8.09 -6.45 -9.19
CA LYS A 2 8.81 -5.36 -8.48
C LYS A 2 7.76 -4.36 -7.98
N ASN A 3 7.51 -4.32 -6.69
CA ASN A 3 6.58 -3.35 -6.12
C ASN A 3 7.21 -1.94 -6.19
N ARG A 4 6.55 -1.02 -6.93
CA ARG A 4 6.97 0.39 -7.07
C ARG A 4 6.34 1.31 -6.02
N LEU A 5 5.49 0.82 -5.13
CA LEU A 5 4.74 1.61 -4.15
C LEU A 5 5.67 2.40 -3.24
N LYS A 6 6.77 1.79 -2.76
CA LYS A 6 7.77 2.50 -1.95
C LYS A 6 8.41 3.67 -2.70
N VAL A 7 8.64 3.50 -4.01
CA VAL A 7 9.23 4.54 -4.87
C VAL A 7 8.22 5.67 -5.08
N LEU A 8 6.98 5.35 -5.48
CA LEU A 8 5.90 6.32 -5.68
C LEU A 8 5.54 7.10 -4.42
N ARG A 9 5.69 6.46 -3.25
CA ARG A 9 5.50 7.07 -1.94
C ARG A 9 6.65 8.03 -1.62
N ALA A 10 7.90 7.63 -1.88
CA ALA A 10 9.07 8.47 -1.69
C ALA A 10 9.08 9.69 -2.63
N GLU A 11 8.63 9.54 -3.87
CA GLU A 11 8.44 10.65 -4.82
C GLU A 11 7.43 11.71 -4.35
N ARG A 12 6.56 11.35 -3.38
CA ARG A 12 5.56 12.23 -2.78
C ARG A 12 5.92 12.68 -1.36
N ASP A 13 7.10 12.33 -0.86
CA ASP A 13 7.52 12.52 0.54
C ASP A 13 6.52 11.95 1.57
N TRP A 14 5.80 10.90 1.18
CA TRP A 14 4.78 10.29 2.04
C TRP A 14 5.39 9.26 2.97
N THR A 15 4.87 9.15 4.19
CA THR A 15 5.11 8.01 5.06
C THR A 15 4.17 6.85 4.73
N GLN A 16 4.46 5.64 5.20
CA GLN A 16 3.53 4.51 5.04
C GLN A 16 2.17 4.80 5.69
N ALA A 17 2.13 5.63 6.74
CA ALA A 17 0.90 6.05 7.39
C ALA A 17 0.10 7.00 6.48
N ASN A 18 0.75 8.01 5.87
CA ASN A 18 0.06 8.91 4.95
C ASN A 18 -0.58 8.17 3.77
N LEU A 19 0.15 7.20 3.20
CA LEU A 19 -0.41 6.36 2.14
C LEU A 19 -1.54 5.45 2.64
N ALA A 20 -1.48 5.01 3.89
CA ALA A 20 -2.53 4.18 4.48
C ALA A 20 -3.80 4.99 4.74
N ASP A 21 -3.66 6.22 5.23
CA ASP A 21 -4.76 7.16 5.46
C ASP A 21 -5.46 7.50 4.14
N GLU A 22 -4.68 7.80 3.08
CA GLU A 22 -5.20 8.08 1.73
C GLU A 22 -5.96 6.87 1.13
N LEU A 23 -5.48 5.66 1.40
CA LEU A 23 -6.10 4.43 0.90
C LEU A 23 -7.21 3.89 1.82
N GLY A 24 -7.43 4.51 2.99
CA GLY A 24 -8.39 4.02 3.99
C GLY A 24 -8.03 2.63 4.55
N VAL A 25 -6.74 2.33 4.67
CA VAL A 25 -6.22 1.04 5.17
C VAL A 25 -5.31 1.24 6.37
N SER A 26 -4.88 0.13 6.98
CA SER A 26 -3.86 0.20 8.02
C SER A 26 -2.45 0.41 7.43
N ARG A 27 -1.57 1.08 8.18
CA ARG A 27 -0.12 1.14 7.86
C ARG A 27 0.49 -0.25 7.65
N GLN A 28 0.01 -1.26 8.38
CA GLN A 28 0.47 -2.65 8.26
C GLN A 28 0.13 -3.24 6.88
N THR A 29 -1.05 -2.91 6.35
CA THR A 29 -1.48 -3.24 4.97
C THR A 29 -0.48 -2.67 3.97
N VAL A 30 -0.17 -1.38 4.04
CA VAL A 30 0.81 -0.72 3.15
C VAL A 30 2.19 -1.38 3.24
N ASN A 31 2.65 -1.69 4.45
CA ASN A 31 3.94 -2.36 4.68
C ASN A 31 3.98 -3.77 4.07
N ALA A 32 2.91 -4.55 4.22
CA ALA A 32 2.82 -5.88 3.62
C ALA A 32 2.79 -5.80 2.08
N ILE A 33 2.12 -4.79 1.50
CA ILE A 33 2.15 -4.51 0.06
C ILE A 33 3.61 -4.24 -0.35
N GLU A 34 4.27 -3.25 0.27
CA GLU A 34 5.65 -2.87 -0.05
C GLU A 34 6.65 -4.03 0.07
N LYS A 35 6.45 -4.94 1.03
CA LYS A 35 7.29 -6.13 1.23
C LYS A 35 7.01 -7.27 0.25
N GLY A 36 6.02 -7.13 -0.64
CA GLY A 36 5.62 -8.17 -1.58
C GLY A 36 4.98 -9.39 -0.92
N LYS A 37 4.61 -9.29 0.36
CA LYS A 37 3.86 -10.30 1.12
C LYS A 37 2.35 -10.05 1.01
N PHE A 38 1.86 -9.81 -0.19
CA PHE A 38 0.42 -9.80 -0.43
C PHE A 38 0.01 -11.10 -1.09
N ASP A 39 -0.42 -12.03 -0.25
CA ASP A 39 -1.51 -12.95 -0.56
C ASP A 39 -2.79 -12.15 -0.29
N PRO A 40 -3.56 -11.76 -1.32
CA PRO A 40 -4.70 -10.89 -1.17
C PRO A 40 -5.83 -11.65 -0.47
N SER A 41 -5.95 -11.52 0.85
CA SER A 41 -7.28 -11.70 1.44
C SER A 41 -8.15 -10.54 0.97
N LEU A 42 -9.26 -10.92 0.34
CA LEU A 42 -9.96 -10.23 -0.73
C LEU A 42 -10.58 -8.82 -0.52
N PRO A 43 -10.78 -8.21 0.67
CA PRO A 43 -11.64 -7.01 0.71
C PRO A 43 -11.07 -5.75 0.05
N LEU A 44 -9.76 -5.72 -0.22
CA LEU A 44 -9.06 -4.51 -0.68
C LEU A 44 -8.85 -4.42 -2.20
N ALA A 45 -8.97 -5.54 -2.92
CA ALA A 45 -8.85 -5.54 -4.38
C ALA A 45 -10.06 -4.90 -5.08
N PHE A 46 -11.21 -4.77 -4.40
CA PHE A 46 -12.47 -4.32 -5.00
C PHE A 46 -12.80 -2.82 -4.87
N LYS A 47 -11.98 -2.01 -4.20
CA LYS A 47 -12.27 -0.57 -4.03
C LYS A 47 -11.55 0.36 -5.02
N VAL A 48 -10.83 -0.19 -5.99
CA VAL A 48 -10.14 0.59 -7.04
C VAL A 48 -10.93 0.54 -8.38
N ALA A 49 -12.19 0.09 -8.36
CA ALA A 49 -13.10 0.17 -9.51
C ALA A 49 -13.85 1.51 -9.54
#